data_AF-A0A8J3LN22-F1
#
_entry.id   AF-A0A8J3LN22-F1
#
_cell.length_a   1.000
_cell.length_b   1.000
_cell.length_c   1.000
_cell.angle_alpha   90.00
_cell.angle_beta   90.00
_cell.angle_gamma   90.00
#
_symmetry.space_group_name_H-M   'P 1'
#
loop_
_entity.id
_entity.type
_entity.pdbx_description
1 polymer ?
#
loop_
_entity_poly.entity_id
_entity_poly.type
_entity_poly.pdbx_seq_one_letter_code
_entity_poly.pdbx_strand_id
1 'polypeptide(L)'
;MSTLKVIVERLVIHPHPNADALELAEVGRLRAVVAKGAFRTGDHAVYLPEGSVLPEPLIAELGLTGRLSGASKDRITAVRLRGELSQGIVCLPKALADVDLAGAAAAGTDFAELLGVVKWTPPVPVHLAGDMVPAADLLPWLEVENIRRFPDLFTAGEPVIATEKIHGSATLMTLVAATGEVYASSKGFGKQRLAIKEADGNLYWRAIRAYGLPAFATAVAGAFDTARVGVFGEVYGRGVQDLPYGANAGVRPGYAVFDVCVDDGEGVRWLTLDEYAPLAAEHGVPLVPVLYRGAYDEGALTALADGVETVSGTGANLREGLVVRAAPERYSPVTGGRAIGKLVSPAYLTRRGGTEYE
;
A
#
# COMPACT_ATOMS: atom_id res chain seq x y z
N MET A 1 -7.38 -0.70 1.03
CA MET A 1 -6.83 -2.08 1.03
C MET A 1 -6.74 -2.61 -0.40
N SER A 2 -5.51 -2.79 -0.91
CA SER A 2 -5.22 -3.58 -2.12
C SER A 2 -5.99 -4.89 -2.05
N THR A 3 -6.66 -5.22 -3.15
CA THR A 3 -7.48 -6.42 -3.26
C THR A 3 -6.53 -7.61 -3.22
N LEU A 4 -6.54 -8.33 -2.10
CA LEU A 4 -5.84 -9.60 -2.05
C LEU A 4 -6.52 -10.52 -3.05
N LYS A 5 -5.81 -10.92 -4.09
CA LYS A 5 -6.28 -11.84 -5.12
C LYS A 5 -5.38 -13.07 -5.12
N VAL A 6 -5.99 -14.24 -5.11
CA VAL A 6 -5.31 -15.52 -5.26
C VAL A 6 -5.55 -15.99 -6.68
N ILE A 7 -4.59 -15.73 -7.56
CA ILE A 7 -4.72 -15.96 -9.00
C ILE A 7 -3.69 -16.98 -9.49
N VAL A 8 -3.94 -17.52 -10.67
CA VAL A 8 -2.98 -18.37 -11.36
C VAL A 8 -2.06 -17.49 -12.19
N GLU A 9 -0.76 -17.78 -12.10
CA GLU A 9 0.31 -17.02 -12.73
C GLU A 9 1.17 -17.97 -13.54
N ARG A 10 1.67 -17.50 -14.68
CA ARG A 10 2.62 -18.23 -15.51
C ARG A 10 4.04 -17.99 -15.00
N LEU A 11 4.74 -19.05 -14.65
CA LEU A 11 6.02 -18.97 -13.93
C LEU A 11 7.22 -18.88 -14.87
N VAL A 12 8.25 -18.16 -14.42
CA VAL A 12 9.63 -18.32 -14.90
C VAL A 12 10.49 -18.84 -13.75
N ILE A 13 11.17 -19.97 -13.96
CA ILE A 13 11.98 -20.61 -12.92
C ILE A 13 13.45 -20.24 -13.11
N HIS A 14 14.06 -19.74 -12.05
CA HIS A 14 15.48 -19.39 -11.99
C HIS A 14 16.21 -20.27 -10.98
N PRO A 15 17.50 -20.59 -11.20
CA PRO A 15 18.30 -21.27 -10.21
C PRO A 15 18.45 -20.40 -8.95
N HIS A 16 18.42 -21.04 -7.78
CA HIS A 16 18.72 -20.34 -6.53
C HIS A 16 20.25 -20.20 -6.40
N PRO A 17 20.81 -18.98 -6.24
CA PRO A 17 22.26 -18.76 -6.28
C PRO A 17 23.01 -19.42 -5.12
N ASN A 18 22.36 -19.57 -3.97
CA ASN A 18 22.97 -20.05 -2.73
C ASN A 18 22.33 -21.34 -2.17
N ALA A 19 21.65 -22.15 -2.98
CA ALA A 19 21.00 -23.38 -2.51
C ALA A 19 20.76 -24.41 -3.62
N ASP A 20 21.20 -25.66 -3.40
CA ASP A 20 21.07 -26.72 -4.41
C ASP A 20 19.69 -27.37 -4.47
N ALA A 21 18.92 -27.29 -3.39
CA ALA A 21 17.60 -27.92 -3.26
C ALA A 21 16.43 -26.95 -3.53
N LEU A 22 16.73 -25.69 -3.85
CA LEU A 22 15.74 -24.63 -4.03
C LEU A 22 15.90 -23.96 -5.40
N GLU A 23 14.81 -23.37 -5.87
CA GLU A 23 14.74 -22.54 -7.07
C GLU A 23 13.90 -21.28 -6.78
N LEU A 24 13.89 -20.31 -7.68
CA LEU A 24 13.09 -19.10 -7.58
C LEU A 24 12.02 -19.12 -8.67
N ALA A 25 10.76 -19.19 -8.28
CA ALA A 25 9.62 -18.99 -9.18
C ALA A 25 9.29 -17.51 -9.26
N GLU A 26 9.40 -16.94 -10.46
CA GLU A 26 9.04 -15.57 -10.76
C GLU A 26 7.55 -15.47 -11.09
N VAL A 27 6.87 -14.53 -10.41
CA VAL A 27 5.46 -14.19 -10.56
C VAL A 27 5.36 -12.68 -10.74
N GLY A 28 5.05 -12.22 -11.95
CA GLY A 28 5.27 -10.82 -12.33
C GLY A 28 6.77 -10.49 -12.21
N ARG A 29 7.13 -9.54 -11.35
CA ARG A 29 8.53 -9.25 -10.96
C ARG A 29 8.84 -9.63 -9.51
N LEU A 30 7.94 -10.36 -8.85
CA LEU A 30 8.16 -10.94 -7.54
C LEU A 30 8.77 -12.34 -7.68
N ARG A 31 9.46 -12.81 -6.64
CA ARG A 31 10.03 -14.15 -6.60
C ARG A 31 9.54 -14.88 -5.35
N ALA A 32 9.13 -16.13 -5.51
CA ALA A 32 8.86 -17.06 -4.44
C ALA A 32 9.84 -18.23 -4.51
N VAL A 33 10.42 -18.60 -3.37
CA VAL A 33 11.34 -19.74 -3.31
C VAL A 33 10.51 -21.03 -3.35
N VAL A 34 10.86 -21.92 -4.28
CA VAL A 34 10.20 -23.21 -4.48
C VAL A 34 11.22 -24.35 -4.36
N ALA A 35 10.75 -25.57 -4.10
CA ALA A 35 11.60 -26.75 -4.12
C ALA A 35 12.11 -27.00 -5.55
N LYS A 36 13.38 -27.40 -5.69
CA LYS A 36 13.98 -27.67 -6.99
C LYS A 36 13.22 -28.75 -7.75
N GLY A 37 12.89 -28.46 -9.01
CA GLY A 37 12.17 -29.38 -9.89
C GLY A 37 10.67 -29.52 -9.60
N ALA A 38 10.12 -28.75 -8.66
CA ALA A 38 8.67 -28.72 -8.41
C ALA A 38 7.90 -28.05 -9.56
N PHE A 39 8.55 -27.12 -10.27
CA PHE A 39 7.97 -26.37 -11.39
C PHE A 39 8.99 -26.21 -12.51
N ARG A 40 8.52 -25.88 -13.71
CA ARG A 40 9.32 -25.53 -14.89
C ARG A 40 8.86 -24.19 -15.46
N THR A 41 9.77 -23.48 -16.12
CA THR A 41 9.43 -22.26 -16.84
C THR A 41 8.32 -22.52 -17.85
N GLY A 42 7.24 -21.74 -17.76
CA GLY A 42 6.04 -21.89 -18.57
C GLY A 42 4.87 -22.59 -17.87
N ASP A 43 5.09 -23.22 -16.72
CA ASP A 43 4.02 -23.79 -15.90
C ASP A 43 3.07 -22.70 -15.39
N HIS A 44 1.81 -23.08 -15.16
CA HIS A 44 0.81 -22.24 -14.51
C HIS A 44 0.57 -22.76 -13.09
N ALA A 45 0.64 -21.88 -12.10
CA ALA A 45 0.45 -22.24 -10.70
C ALA A 45 -0.28 -21.13 -9.93
N VAL A 46 -0.90 -21.50 -8.82
CA VAL A 46 -1.56 -20.53 -7.93
C VAL A 46 -0.51 -19.74 -7.17
N TYR A 47 -0.67 -18.43 -7.15
CA TYR A 47 0.12 -17.53 -6.32
C TYR A 47 -0.70 -17.04 -5.12
N LEU A 48 -0.18 -17.31 -3.92
CA LEU A 48 -0.70 -16.80 -2.64
C LEU A 48 0.16 -15.59 -2.23
N PRO A 49 -0.35 -14.36 -2.29
CA PRO A 49 0.43 -13.17 -2.01
C PRO A 49 0.76 -12.98 -0.52
N GLU A 50 1.71 -12.09 -0.23
CA GLU A 50 1.95 -11.62 1.14
C GLU A 50 0.69 -11.00 1.77
N GLY A 51 0.53 -11.19 3.07
CA GLY A 51 -0.67 -10.78 3.79
C GLY A 51 -1.83 -11.76 3.67
N SER A 52 -1.72 -12.86 2.92
CA SER A 52 -2.68 -13.97 2.98
C SER A 52 -2.63 -14.68 4.34
N VAL A 53 -3.79 -14.98 4.88
CA VAL A 53 -4.03 -15.93 5.99
C VAL A 53 -4.65 -17.19 5.40
N LEU A 54 -4.00 -18.32 5.63
CA LEU A 54 -4.38 -19.60 5.02
C LEU A 54 -5.17 -20.44 6.04
N PRO A 55 -6.17 -21.20 5.61
CA PRO A 55 -6.83 -22.15 6.48
C PRO A 55 -5.90 -23.34 6.78
N GLU A 56 -6.02 -23.91 7.98
CA GLU A 56 -5.15 -25.01 8.46
C GLU A 56 -5.04 -26.20 7.47
N PRO A 57 -6.12 -26.67 6.81
CA PRO A 57 -6.00 -27.76 5.83
C PRO A 57 -5.07 -27.43 4.66
N LEU A 58 -5.11 -26.19 4.15
CA LEU A 58 -4.24 -25.76 3.06
C LEU A 58 -2.78 -25.66 3.53
N ILE A 59 -2.54 -25.17 4.75
CA ILE A 59 -1.20 -25.11 5.34
C ILE A 59 -0.59 -26.52 5.46
N ALA A 60 -1.38 -27.48 5.95
CA ALA A 60 -0.95 -28.86 6.09
C ALA A 60 -0.66 -29.51 4.74
N GLU A 61 -1.52 -29.28 3.74
CA GLU A 61 -1.32 -29.77 2.37
C GLU A 61 0.00 -29.26 1.76
N LEU A 62 0.32 -27.98 1.97
CA LEU A 62 1.54 -27.36 1.47
C LEU A 62 2.80 -27.73 2.27
N GLY A 63 2.67 -28.50 3.37
CA GLY A 63 3.79 -28.87 4.23
C GLY A 63 4.37 -27.69 5.03
N LEU A 64 3.55 -26.68 5.31
CA LEU A 64 3.97 -25.41 5.95
C LEU A 64 3.53 -25.28 7.40
N THR A 65 3.02 -26.35 8.01
CA THR A 65 2.58 -26.38 9.40
C THR A 65 3.65 -25.83 10.34
N GLY A 66 3.31 -24.76 11.09
CA GLY A 66 4.20 -24.10 12.04
C GLY A 66 5.29 -23.22 11.41
N ARG A 67 5.34 -23.06 10.08
CA ARG A 67 6.39 -22.32 9.38
C ARG A 67 6.02 -20.90 8.97
N LEU A 68 4.72 -20.59 8.89
CA LEU A 68 4.25 -19.25 8.53
C LEU A 68 4.32 -18.28 9.72
N SER A 69 4.11 -17.00 9.43
CA SER A 69 4.14 -15.91 10.41
C SER A 69 2.80 -15.80 11.16
N GLY A 70 2.76 -14.95 12.19
CA GLY A 70 1.57 -14.75 13.04
C GLY A 70 1.51 -15.71 14.23
N ALA A 71 0.63 -15.41 15.19
CA ALA A 71 0.44 -16.22 16.39
C ALA A 71 -0.07 -17.64 16.04
N SER A 72 -0.99 -17.71 15.07
CA SER A 72 -1.58 -18.95 14.58
C SER A 72 -0.75 -19.67 13.51
N LYS A 73 0.42 -19.13 13.12
CA LYS A 73 1.31 -19.71 12.09
C LYS A 73 0.60 -19.97 10.75
N ASP A 74 -0.18 -18.99 10.31
CA ASP A 74 -1.07 -19.06 9.14
C ASP A 74 -0.89 -17.91 8.15
N ARG A 75 -0.04 -16.93 8.47
CA ARG A 75 0.12 -15.70 7.68
C ARG A 75 1.37 -15.73 6.79
N ILE A 76 1.19 -15.48 5.50
CA ILE A 76 2.29 -15.26 4.55
C ILE A 76 2.90 -13.87 4.78
N THR A 77 4.21 -13.81 4.98
CA THR A 77 5.00 -12.56 4.95
C THR A 77 6.21 -12.75 4.05
N ALA A 78 6.79 -11.68 3.53
CA ALA A 78 8.13 -11.75 2.94
C ALA A 78 9.13 -12.34 3.93
N VAL A 79 10.01 -13.20 3.43
CA VAL A 79 11.11 -13.79 4.18
C VAL A 79 12.37 -13.82 3.33
N ARG A 80 13.53 -13.92 3.98
CA ARG A 80 14.78 -14.27 3.29
C ARG A 80 15.11 -15.74 3.50
N LEU A 81 15.26 -16.47 2.42
CA LEU A 81 15.71 -17.86 2.44
C LEU A 81 17.04 -17.94 1.72
N ARG A 82 18.09 -18.29 2.46
CA ARG A 82 19.47 -18.40 1.93
C ARG A 82 19.93 -17.13 1.16
N GLY A 83 19.54 -15.96 1.68
CA GLY A 83 19.88 -14.65 1.13
C GLY A 83 18.84 -14.08 0.16
N GLU A 84 18.09 -14.93 -0.53
CA GLU A 84 17.08 -14.51 -1.51
C GLU A 84 15.77 -14.09 -0.84
N LEU A 85 15.18 -13.01 -1.35
CA LEU A 85 13.86 -12.56 -0.94
C LEU A 85 12.79 -13.49 -1.54
N SER A 86 11.92 -14.03 -0.70
CA SER A 86 10.77 -14.82 -1.08
C SER A 86 9.49 -14.09 -0.69
N GLN A 87 8.67 -13.75 -1.68
CA GLN A 87 7.44 -12.98 -1.56
C GLN A 87 6.25 -13.80 -2.06
N GLY A 88 5.40 -14.23 -1.13
CA GLY A 88 4.27 -15.11 -1.45
C GLY A 88 4.66 -16.59 -1.50
N ILE A 89 3.70 -17.42 -1.90
CA ILE A 89 3.83 -18.86 -2.09
C ILE A 89 3.29 -19.23 -3.46
N VAL A 90 4.01 -20.09 -4.18
CA VAL A 90 3.57 -20.70 -5.43
C VAL A 90 3.17 -22.14 -5.14
N CYS A 91 1.96 -22.54 -5.52
CA CYS A 91 1.44 -23.88 -5.22
C CYS A 91 0.41 -24.39 -6.24
N LEU A 92 0.07 -25.67 -6.10
CA LEU A 92 -1.00 -26.36 -6.83
C LEU A 92 -1.94 -27.04 -5.83
N PRO A 93 -2.91 -26.31 -5.26
CA PRO A 93 -3.84 -26.88 -4.29
C PRO A 93 -4.68 -28.00 -4.90
N LYS A 94 -4.92 -29.08 -4.16
CA LYS A 94 -5.75 -30.22 -4.61
C LYS A 94 -7.16 -29.80 -5.00
N ALA A 95 -7.70 -28.77 -4.36
CA ALA A 95 -9.00 -28.20 -4.69
C ALA A 95 -9.10 -27.69 -6.14
N LEU A 96 -7.96 -27.46 -6.81
CA LEU A 96 -7.87 -27.00 -8.19
C LEU A 96 -7.29 -28.05 -9.15
N ALA A 97 -7.21 -29.33 -8.74
CA ALA A 97 -6.57 -30.37 -9.56
C ALA A 97 -7.23 -30.56 -10.94
N ASP A 98 -8.55 -30.35 -11.03
CA ASP A 98 -9.34 -30.49 -12.26
C ASP A 98 -9.60 -29.16 -12.97
N VAL A 99 -8.96 -28.07 -12.53
CA VAL A 99 -9.12 -26.74 -13.14
C VAL A 99 -8.12 -26.55 -14.28
N ASP A 100 -8.60 -26.04 -15.42
CA ASP A 100 -7.71 -25.51 -16.47
C ASP A 100 -7.04 -24.23 -15.96
N LEU A 101 -5.83 -24.38 -15.40
CA LEU A 101 -5.06 -23.29 -14.83
C LEU A 101 -4.65 -22.25 -15.88
N ALA A 102 -4.39 -22.64 -17.12
CA ALA A 102 -4.05 -21.70 -18.17
C ALA A 102 -5.26 -20.82 -18.54
N GLY A 103 -6.44 -21.44 -18.69
CA GLY A 103 -7.70 -20.72 -18.86
C GLY A 103 -8.02 -19.81 -17.69
N ALA A 104 -7.81 -20.28 -16.45
CA ALA A 104 -8.04 -19.48 -15.24
C ALA A 104 -7.09 -18.29 -15.12
N ALA A 105 -5.82 -18.45 -15.52
CA ALA A 105 -4.85 -17.35 -15.57
C ALA A 105 -5.29 -16.27 -16.58
N ALA A 106 -5.70 -16.68 -17.78
CA ALA A 106 -6.20 -15.75 -18.80
C ALA A 106 -7.47 -15.01 -18.39
N ALA A 107 -8.34 -15.67 -17.62
CA ALA A 107 -9.56 -15.08 -17.08
C ALA A 107 -9.32 -14.20 -15.83
N GLY A 108 -8.14 -14.28 -15.22
CA GLY A 108 -7.85 -13.60 -13.96
C GLY A 108 -8.71 -14.09 -12.79
N THR A 109 -9.07 -15.37 -12.78
CA THR A 109 -9.96 -15.98 -11.78
C THR A 109 -9.35 -15.91 -10.38
N ASP A 110 -10.10 -15.33 -9.45
CA ASP A 110 -9.70 -15.26 -8.03
C ASP A 110 -10.20 -16.49 -7.27
N PHE A 111 -9.27 -17.26 -6.73
CA PHE A 111 -9.52 -18.48 -5.96
C PHE A 111 -9.49 -18.26 -4.44
N ALA A 112 -9.43 -17.01 -3.96
CA ALA A 112 -9.31 -16.71 -2.54
C ALA A 112 -10.45 -17.34 -1.72
N GLU A 113 -11.70 -17.16 -2.16
CA GLU A 113 -12.88 -17.72 -1.51
C GLU A 113 -12.88 -19.25 -1.53
N LEU A 114 -12.64 -19.85 -2.69
CA LEU A 114 -12.61 -21.30 -2.86
C LEU A 114 -11.55 -21.98 -1.97
N LEU A 115 -10.39 -21.33 -1.81
CA LEU A 115 -9.29 -21.83 -1.00
C LEU A 115 -9.38 -21.41 0.47
N GLY A 116 -10.42 -20.66 0.87
CA GLY A 116 -10.59 -20.13 2.22
C GLY A 116 -9.48 -19.15 2.64
N VAL A 117 -8.78 -18.55 1.67
CA VAL A 117 -7.69 -17.61 1.91
C VAL A 117 -8.28 -16.24 2.15
N VAL A 118 -7.98 -15.66 3.31
CA VAL A 118 -8.43 -14.32 3.67
C VAL A 118 -7.25 -13.37 3.79
N LYS A 119 -7.51 -12.07 3.72
CA LYS A 119 -6.49 -11.05 3.95
C LYS A 119 -6.29 -10.82 5.43
N TRP A 120 -5.04 -10.87 5.87
CA TRP A 120 -4.66 -10.45 7.20
C TRP A 120 -4.93 -8.95 7.36
N THR A 121 -5.70 -8.61 8.38
CA THR A 121 -5.90 -7.24 8.83
C THR A 121 -5.22 -7.06 10.18
N PRO A 122 -4.37 -6.04 10.35
CA PRO A 122 -3.80 -5.74 11.65
C PRO A 122 -4.88 -5.38 12.67
N PRO A 123 -4.63 -5.58 13.97
CA PRO A 123 -5.49 -5.04 15.00
C PRO A 123 -5.46 -3.52 14.95
N VAL A 124 -6.62 -2.88 15.05
CA VAL A 124 -6.73 -1.41 15.15
C VAL A 124 -6.28 -0.99 16.55
N PRO A 125 -5.20 -0.19 16.70
CA PRO A 125 -4.80 0.34 17.99
C PRO A 125 -5.91 1.17 18.64
N VAL A 126 -6.03 1.12 19.97
CA VAL A 126 -7.11 1.80 20.73
C VAL A 126 -7.18 3.30 20.44
N HIS A 127 -6.05 3.96 20.20
CA HIS A 127 -6.01 5.40 19.89
C HIS A 127 -6.37 5.74 18.44
N LEU A 128 -6.42 4.74 17.55
CA LEU A 128 -6.99 4.84 16.20
C LEU A 128 -8.48 4.47 16.19
N ALA A 129 -8.93 3.70 17.19
CA ALA A 129 -10.34 3.35 17.35
C ALA A 129 -11.17 4.60 17.73
N GLY A 130 -12.40 4.65 17.23
CA GLY A 130 -13.38 5.67 17.52
C GLY A 130 -14.77 5.25 17.06
N ASP A 131 -15.78 5.96 17.55
CA ASP A 131 -17.16 5.72 17.12
C ASP A 131 -17.29 6.07 15.64
N MET A 132 -17.86 5.15 14.86
CA MET A 132 -18.04 5.35 13.43
C MET A 132 -19.42 5.92 13.13
N VAL A 133 -19.47 6.91 12.24
CA VAL A 133 -20.71 7.52 11.75
C VAL A 133 -20.79 7.44 10.22
N PRO A 134 -21.99 7.30 9.64
CA PRO A 134 -22.15 7.43 8.19
C PRO A 134 -21.68 8.79 7.69
N ALA A 135 -20.92 8.81 6.60
CA ALA A 135 -20.40 10.03 5.98
C ALA A 135 -20.54 9.93 4.46
N ALA A 136 -21.72 10.25 3.96
CA ALA A 136 -22.05 10.13 2.53
C ALA A 136 -21.14 11.00 1.65
N ASP A 137 -20.72 12.16 2.17
CA ASP A 137 -19.86 13.13 1.50
C ASP A 137 -18.37 12.83 1.59
N LEU A 138 -17.95 11.84 2.39
CA LEU A 138 -16.55 11.43 2.49
C LEU A 138 -16.05 10.97 1.12
N LEU A 139 -14.99 11.63 0.62
CA LEU A 139 -14.40 11.27 -0.65
C LEU A 139 -13.63 9.94 -0.53
N PRO A 140 -13.72 9.09 -1.57
CA PRO A 140 -13.27 7.71 -1.49
C PRO A 140 -11.75 7.59 -1.36
N TRP A 141 -11.33 6.54 -0.66
CA TRP A 141 -9.94 6.09 -0.62
C TRP A 141 -9.44 5.65 -2.00
N LEU A 142 -8.15 5.90 -2.28
CA LEU A 142 -7.44 5.43 -3.46
C LEU A 142 -6.57 4.20 -3.15
N GLU A 143 -6.66 3.14 -3.95
CA GLU A 143 -5.68 2.05 -3.86
C GLU A 143 -4.38 2.35 -4.59
N VAL A 144 -3.27 1.96 -3.95
CA VAL A 144 -1.92 2.03 -4.52
C VAL A 144 -1.36 0.62 -4.57
N GLU A 145 -1.32 0.06 -5.77
CA GLU A 145 -0.90 -1.31 -6.03
C GLU A 145 0.64 -1.45 -6.10
N ASN A 146 1.14 -2.66 -5.86
CA ASN A 146 2.58 -2.94 -5.95
C ASN A 146 3.01 -3.02 -7.43
N ILE A 147 3.93 -2.14 -7.83
CA ILE A 147 4.44 -2.05 -9.21
C ILE A 147 5.05 -3.37 -9.68
N ARG A 148 5.67 -4.15 -8.78
CA ARG A 148 6.25 -5.45 -9.15
C ARG A 148 5.21 -6.51 -9.50
N ARG A 149 3.96 -6.35 -9.06
CA ARG A 149 2.84 -7.21 -9.50
C ARG A 149 2.25 -6.77 -10.82
N PHE A 150 2.36 -5.47 -11.13
CA PHE A 150 1.77 -4.85 -12.30
C PHE A 150 2.86 -4.13 -13.10
N PRO A 151 3.80 -4.88 -13.71
CA PRO A 151 4.97 -4.30 -14.37
C PRO A 151 4.61 -3.38 -15.55
N ASP A 152 3.42 -3.55 -16.13
CA ASP A 152 2.90 -2.73 -17.23
C ASP A 152 2.15 -1.47 -16.74
N LEU A 153 2.13 -1.21 -15.43
CA LEU A 153 1.53 0.01 -14.86
C LEU A 153 2.23 1.27 -15.40
N PHE A 154 3.54 1.18 -15.63
CA PHE A 154 4.35 2.25 -16.22
C PHE A 154 5.14 1.76 -17.43
N THR A 155 5.22 2.60 -18.46
CA THR A 155 6.07 2.42 -19.64
C THR A 155 7.46 2.98 -19.34
N ALA A 156 8.50 2.22 -19.66
CA ALA A 156 9.88 2.69 -19.53
C ALA A 156 10.07 4.04 -20.23
N GLY A 157 10.66 4.99 -19.52
CA GLY A 157 10.93 6.32 -20.02
C GLY A 157 9.79 7.34 -19.89
N GLU A 158 8.57 6.93 -19.54
CA GLU A 158 7.47 7.91 -19.35
C GLU A 158 7.74 8.81 -18.13
N PRO A 159 7.30 10.07 -18.11
CA PRO A 159 7.60 10.94 -16.99
C PRO A 159 6.79 10.57 -15.75
N VAL A 160 7.49 10.49 -14.61
CA VAL A 160 6.93 10.10 -13.31
C VAL A 160 7.45 10.99 -12.18
N ILE A 161 6.70 11.03 -11.09
CA ILE A 161 7.11 11.60 -9.81
C ILE A 161 7.09 10.48 -8.77
N ALA A 162 8.18 10.29 -8.04
CA ALA A 162 8.23 9.37 -6.91
C ALA A 162 8.38 10.13 -5.59
N THR A 163 7.47 9.84 -4.66
CA THR A 163 7.49 10.37 -3.30
C THR A 163 7.86 9.28 -2.32
N GLU A 164 8.50 9.65 -1.21
CA GLU A 164 8.80 8.72 -0.13
C GLU A 164 7.50 8.13 0.43
N LYS A 165 7.45 6.80 0.55
CA LYS A 165 6.37 6.12 1.26
C LYS A 165 6.70 6.15 2.75
N ILE A 166 5.90 6.87 3.51
CA ILE A 166 6.02 6.95 4.97
C ILE A 166 5.26 5.79 5.60
N HIS A 167 5.86 5.19 6.63
CA HIS A 167 5.25 4.13 7.42
C HIS A 167 4.48 4.71 8.61
N GLY A 168 3.18 4.89 8.45
CA GLY A 168 2.32 5.45 9.49
C GLY A 168 0.92 4.86 9.39
N SER A 169 -0.10 5.66 9.69
CA SER A 169 -1.47 5.30 9.41
C SER A 169 -2.08 6.32 8.45
N ALA A 170 -2.75 5.82 7.42
CA ALA A 170 -3.33 6.67 6.38
C ALA A 170 -4.57 7.39 6.92
N THR A 171 -4.53 8.71 6.85
CA THR A 171 -5.61 9.63 7.21
C THR A 171 -6.32 10.10 5.95
N LEU A 172 -7.65 10.05 5.97
CA LEU A 172 -8.52 10.66 4.98
C LEU A 172 -9.25 11.81 5.66
N MET A 173 -9.17 12.99 5.09
CA MET A 173 -10.00 14.12 5.50
C MET A 173 -10.82 14.59 4.30
N THR A 174 -12.11 14.86 4.49
CA THR A 174 -12.92 15.56 3.49
C THR A 174 -13.51 16.83 4.09
N LEU A 175 -13.35 17.96 3.41
CA LEU A 175 -14.05 19.21 3.70
C LEU A 175 -15.23 19.36 2.73
N VAL A 176 -16.41 19.69 3.25
CA VAL A 176 -17.55 20.17 2.47
C VAL A 176 -17.54 21.71 2.51
N ALA A 177 -17.21 22.34 1.39
CA ALA A 177 -16.91 23.77 1.33
C ALA A 177 -18.11 24.66 1.73
N ALA A 178 -19.32 24.26 1.35
CA ALA A 178 -20.53 25.04 1.61
C ALA A 178 -20.90 25.11 3.11
N THR A 179 -20.64 24.04 3.87
CA THR A 179 -21.01 23.94 5.29
C THR A 179 -19.82 24.13 6.23
N GLY A 180 -18.60 23.96 5.73
CA GLY A 180 -17.38 23.87 6.54
C GLY A 180 -17.26 22.54 7.29
N GLU A 181 -18.13 21.57 7.02
CA GLU A 181 -18.11 20.27 7.69
C GLU A 181 -16.88 19.47 7.29
N VAL A 182 -16.24 18.83 8.29
CA VAL A 182 -15.04 18.03 8.11
C VAL A 182 -15.35 16.59 8.51
N TYR A 183 -15.02 15.66 7.62
CA TYR A 183 -15.01 14.23 7.90
C TYR A 183 -13.58 13.73 8.00
N ALA A 184 -13.30 12.88 8.99
CA ALA A 184 -12.03 12.16 9.11
C ALA A 184 -12.27 10.65 9.03
N SER A 185 -11.38 9.91 8.37
CA SER A 185 -11.45 8.46 8.30
C SER A 185 -10.06 7.83 8.14
N SER A 186 -10.01 6.50 8.21
CA SER A 186 -8.84 5.70 7.86
C SER A 186 -9.09 4.94 6.56
N LYS A 187 -8.04 4.35 6.00
CA LYS A 187 -8.12 3.52 4.78
C LYS A 187 -9.15 2.38 4.86
N GLY A 188 -9.32 1.76 6.03
CA GLY A 188 -10.25 0.65 6.22
C GLY A 188 -11.72 1.09 6.19
N PHE A 189 -12.01 2.21 6.86
CA PHE A 189 -13.37 2.73 7.02
C PHE A 189 -13.81 3.66 5.90
N GLY A 190 -12.88 4.39 5.28
CA GLY A 190 -13.17 5.33 4.21
C GLY A 190 -13.78 4.66 2.98
N LYS A 191 -13.41 3.39 2.72
CA LYS A 191 -14.04 2.56 1.68
C LYS A 191 -15.54 2.32 1.91
N GLN A 192 -15.95 2.31 3.17
CA GLN A 192 -17.33 2.02 3.58
C GLN A 192 -18.14 3.32 3.74
N ARG A 193 -17.56 4.48 3.38
CA ARG A 193 -18.14 5.81 3.64
C ARG A 193 -18.49 6.02 5.12
N LEU A 194 -17.60 5.57 5.99
CA LEU A 194 -17.70 5.78 7.43
C LEU A 194 -16.64 6.79 7.87
N ALA A 195 -17.05 7.78 8.66
CA ALA A 195 -16.15 8.72 9.31
C ALA A 195 -16.01 8.38 10.80
N ILE A 196 -14.83 8.68 11.32
CA ILE A 196 -14.52 8.59 12.75
C ILE A 196 -15.09 9.85 13.40
N LYS A 197 -15.98 9.67 14.37
CA LYS A 197 -16.54 10.77 15.15
C LYS A 197 -15.43 11.57 15.82
N GLU A 198 -15.57 12.90 15.80
CA GLU A 198 -14.57 13.78 16.40
C GLU A 198 -14.40 13.53 17.90
N ALA A 199 -13.15 13.36 18.31
CA ALA A 199 -12.75 13.21 19.69
C ALA A 199 -11.34 13.78 19.92
N ASP A 200 -11.10 14.38 21.09
CA ASP A 200 -9.82 15.00 21.44
C ASP A 200 -8.66 14.00 21.49
N GLY A 201 -8.94 12.78 21.94
CA GLY A 201 -7.94 11.72 22.07
C GLY A 201 -7.64 10.97 20.78
N ASN A 202 -8.48 11.07 19.74
CA ASN A 202 -8.31 10.31 18.51
C ASN A 202 -7.12 10.86 17.69
N LEU A 203 -6.24 9.96 17.23
CA LEU A 203 -4.99 10.36 16.57
C LEU A 203 -5.21 11.16 15.29
N TYR A 204 -6.16 10.76 14.45
CA TYR A 204 -6.43 11.41 13.17
C TYR A 204 -6.90 12.85 13.39
N TRP A 205 -7.86 13.04 14.31
CA TRP A 205 -8.36 14.36 14.68
C TRP A 205 -7.29 15.25 15.31
N ARG A 206 -6.42 14.68 16.15
CA ARG A 206 -5.25 15.40 16.68
C ARG A 206 -4.30 15.86 15.57
N ALA A 207 -4.05 15.03 14.56
CA ALA A 207 -3.21 15.40 13.42
C ALA A 207 -3.88 16.49 12.56
N ILE A 208 -5.16 16.31 12.21
CA ILE A 208 -5.95 17.28 11.43
C ILE A 208 -5.88 18.68 12.06
N ARG A 209 -6.08 18.77 13.39
CA ARG A 209 -5.98 20.04 14.13
C ARG A 209 -4.54 20.56 14.21
N ALA A 210 -3.57 19.71 14.52
CA ALA A 210 -2.18 20.12 14.71
C ALA A 210 -1.48 20.67 13.46
N TYR A 211 -2.02 20.37 12.27
CA TYR A 211 -1.50 20.84 10.98
C TYR A 211 -2.48 21.73 10.22
N GLY A 212 -3.58 22.17 10.86
CA GLY A 212 -4.51 23.14 10.25
C GLY A 212 -5.13 22.68 8.93
N LEU A 213 -5.34 21.37 8.74
CA LEU A 213 -5.78 20.81 7.47
C LEU A 213 -7.12 21.38 6.95
N PRO A 214 -8.11 21.72 7.80
CA PRO A 214 -9.33 22.36 7.31
C PRO A 214 -9.08 23.71 6.62
N ALA A 215 -8.14 24.52 7.13
CA ALA A 215 -7.80 25.81 6.52
C ALA A 215 -7.14 25.61 5.15
N PHE A 216 -6.20 24.65 5.06
CA PHE A 216 -5.60 24.25 3.79
C PHE A 216 -6.65 23.75 2.79
N ALA A 217 -7.57 22.88 3.21
CA ALA A 217 -8.64 22.38 2.36
C ALA A 217 -9.59 23.50 1.91
N THR A 218 -9.87 24.50 2.75
CA THR A 218 -10.65 25.68 2.37
C THR A 218 -9.93 26.51 1.30
N ALA A 219 -8.62 26.69 1.41
CA ALA A 219 -7.84 27.38 0.39
C ALA A 219 -7.84 26.62 -0.95
N VAL A 220 -7.71 25.30 -0.91
CA VAL A 220 -7.90 24.45 -2.09
C VAL A 220 -9.31 24.60 -2.66
N ALA A 221 -10.34 24.57 -1.82
CA ALA A 221 -11.72 24.72 -2.26
C ALA A 221 -11.95 26.04 -3.01
N GLY A 222 -11.42 27.15 -2.50
CA GLY A 222 -11.51 28.46 -3.14
C GLY A 222 -10.65 28.59 -4.41
N ALA A 223 -9.47 27.97 -4.45
CA ALA A 223 -8.59 28.02 -5.63
C ALA A 223 -9.14 27.24 -6.83
N PHE A 224 -9.91 26.18 -6.58
CA PHE A 224 -10.46 25.29 -7.61
C PHE A 224 -11.99 25.39 -7.75
N ASP A 225 -12.63 26.31 -7.03
CA ASP A 225 -14.10 26.52 -7.02
C ASP A 225 -14.89 25.21 -6.91
N THR A 226 -14.61 24.43 -5.86
CA THR A 226 -15.14 23.06 -5.69
C THR A 226 -16.02 22.92 -4.45
N ALA A 227 -17.00 22.02 -4.52
CA ALA A 227 -17.90 21.73 -3.41
C ALA A 227 -17.25 20.91 -2.30
N ARG A 228 -16.34 19.98 -2.66
CA ARG A 228 -15.64 19.12 -1.71
C ARG A 228 -14.15 19.04 -2.00
N VAL A 229 -13.36 18.87 -0.94
CA VAL A 229 -11.91 18.68 -1.01
C VAL A 229 -11.51 17.50 -0.14
N GLY A 230 -10.82 16.52 -0.74
CA GLY A 230 -10.23 15.39 -0.06
C GLY A 230 -8.74 15.61 0.17
N VAL A 231 -8.28 15.51 1.41
CA VAL A 231 -6.86 15.57 1.77
C VAL A 231 -6.44 14.22 2.34
N PHE A 232 -5.44 13.60 1.71
CA PHE A 232 -4.94 12.29 2.07
C PHE A 232 -3.50 12.43 2.56
N GLY A 233 -3.24 11.92 3.77
CA GLY A 233 -1.92 12.04 4.39
C GLY A 233 -1.61 10.87 5.31
N GLU A 234 -0.36 10.80 5.72
CA GLU A 234 0.13 9.76 6.62
C GLU A 234 0.39 10.39 7.99
N VAL A 235 -0.26 9.87 9.04
CA VAL A 235 0.09 10.19 10.42
C VAL A 235 1.16 9.22 10.92
N TYR A 236 2.25 9.72 11.50
CA TYR A 236 3.39 8.91 11.91
C TYR A 236 4.00 9.38 13.22
N GLY A 237 4.93 8.59 13.76
CA GLY A 237 5.63 8.89 15.00
C GLY A 237 5.66 7.72 15.98
N ARG A 238 6.52 7.83 17.00
CA ARG A 238 6.51 6.90 18.13
C ARG A 238 5.10 6.84 18.71
N GLY A 239 4.60 5.62 18.89
CA GLY A 239 3.23 5.36 19.35
C GLY A 239 2.21 5.14 18.24
N VAL A 240 2.58 5.37 16.97
CA VAL A 240 1.76 5.01 15.80
C VAL A 240 2.20 3.66 15.24
N GLN A 241 3.43 3.59 14.73
CA GLN A 241 4.07 2.37 14.18
C GLN A 241 5.55 2.31 14.63
N ASP A 242 6.29 1.30 14.18
CA ASP A 242 7.68 1.03 14.59
C ASP A 242 8.71 2.02 14.02
N LEU A 243 8.39 2.72 12.93
CA LEU A 243 9.26 3.75 12.35
C LEU A 243 8.79 5.15 12.79
N PRO A 244 9.49 5.83 13.72
CA PRO A 244 8.99 7.06 14.33
C PRO A 244 9.33 8.33 13.54
N TYR A 245 10.31 8.29 12.64
CA TYR A 245 10.74 9.47 11.86
C TYR A 245 11.06 10.72 12.70
N GLY A 246 11.57 10.53 13.91
CA GLY A 246 11.86 11.64 14.85
C GLY A 246 10.62 12.28 15.51
N ALA A 247 9.40 11.82 15.19
CA ALA A 247 8.16 12.31 15.79
C ALA A 247 7.70 11.44 16.97
N ASN A 248 6.91 12.03 17.87
CA ASN A 248 6.29 11.33 19.00
C ASN A 248 4.80 11.71 19.08
N ALA A 249 3.93 10.77 18.71
CA ALA A 249 2.49 10.98 18.64
C ALA A 249 1.84 11.25 20.01
N GLY A 250 2.51 10.93 21.12
CA GLY A 250 2.07 11.33 22.46
C GLY A 250 2.18 12.84 22.70
N VAL A 251 3.12 13.53 22.03
CA VAL A 251 3.35 14.98 22.15
C VAL A 251 2.69 15.71 20.99
N ARG A 252 3.18 15.45 19.76
CA ARG A 252 2.64 15.97 18.51
C ARG A 252 2.87 14.91 17.43
N PRO A 253 1.80 14.38 16.80
CA PRO A 253 1.98 13.42 15.72
C PRO A 253 2.76 14.05 14.56
N GLY A 254 3.61 13.26 13.92
CA GLY A 254 4.13 13.61 12.59
C GLY A 254 3.01 13.47 11.57
N TYR A 255 3.02 14.31 10.53
CA TYR A 255 2.02 14.26 9.47
C TYR A 255 2.60 14.75 8.16
N ALA A 256 2.22 14.11 7.05
CA ALA A 256 2.55 14.56 5.71
C ALA A 256 1.44 14.20 4.71
N VAL A 257 1.01 15.16 3.90
CA VAL A 257 0.03 14.97 2.83
C VAL A 257 0.69 14.31 1.62
N PHE A 258 0.05 13.30 1.04
CA PHE A 258 0.54 12.59 -0.14
C PHE A 258 -0.35 12.69 -1.38
N ASP A 259 -1.62 13.10 -1.22
CA ASP A 259 -2.53 13.35 -2.33
C ASP A 259 -3.64 14.33 -1.90
N VAL A 260 -4.19 15.03 -2.88
CA VAL A 260 -5.36 15.91 -2.73
C VAL A 260 -6.30 15.65 -3.91
N CYS A 261 -7.61 15.63 -3.65
CA CYS A 261 -8.62 15.61 -4.70
C CYS A 261 -9.72 16.63 -4.45
N VAL A 262 -10.43 16.98 -5.51
CA VAL A 262 -11.57 17.90 -5.51
C VAL A 262 -12.76 17.22 -6.19
N ASP A 263 -13.97 17.58 -5.78
CA ASP A 263 -15.21 17.04 -6.33
C ASP A 263 -16.31 18.11 -6.28
N ASP A 264 -16.79 18.50 -7.46
CA ASP A 264 -17.82 19.52 -7.72
C ASP A 264 -19.20 18.91 -8.02
N GLY A 265 -19.35 17.58 -7.88
CA GLY A 265 -20.57 16.84 -8.21
C GLY A 265 -20.52 16.12 -9.56
N GLU A 266 -19.54 16.41 -10.42
CA GLU A 266 -19.34 15.68 -11.69
C GLU A 266 -18.39 14.49 -11.55
N GLY A 267 -17.67 14.42 -10.43
CA GLY A 267 -16.77 13.33 -10.08
C GLY A 267 -15.52 13.82 -9.37
N VAL A 268 -14.67 12.87 -8.95
CA VAL A 268 -13.43 13.18 -8.23
C VAL A 268 -12.30 13.48 -9.21
N ARG A 269 -11.68 14.67 -9.10
CA ARG A 269 -10.44 15.03 -9.79
C ARG A 269 -9.27 15.06 -8.80
N TRP A 270 -8.25 14.27 -9.09
CA TRP A 270 -7.01 14.28 -8.31
C TRP A 270 -6.12 15.43 -8.78
N LEU A 271 -5.64 16.22 -7.83
CA LEU A 271 -4.75 17.33 -8.09
C LEU A 271 -3.31 16.82 -8.25
N THR A 272 -2.58 17.37 -9.20
CA THR A 272 -1.13 17.15 -9.32
C THR A 272 -0.39 17.82 -8.16
N LEU A 273 0.80 17.31 -7.85
CA LEU A 273 1.64 17.89 -6.80
C LEU A 273 1.91 19.38 -7.04
N ASP A 274 2.09 19.79 -8.30
CA ASP A 274 2.37 21.18 -8.65
C ASP A 274 1.14 22.10 -8.46
N GLU A 275 -0.07 21.55 -8.50
CA GLU A 275 -1.32 22.26 -8.22
C GLU A 275 -1.52 22.56 -6.71
N TYR A 276 -1.25 21.59 -5.82
CA TYR A 276 -1.53 21.76 -4.39
C TYR A 276 -0.30 22.11 -3.53
N ALA A 277 0.93 21.90 -4.01
CA ALA A 277 2.13 22.18 -3.21
C ALA A 277 2.30 23.65 -2.81
N PRO A 278 2.03 24.64 -3.68
CA PRO A 278 2.11 26.05 -3.28
C PRO A 278 1.15 26.40 -2.14
N LEU A 279 -0.10 25.90 -2.21
CA LEU A 279 -1.11 26.10 -1.18
C LEU A 279 -0.71 25.43 0.14
N ALA A 280 -0.14 24.22 0.07
CA ALA A 280 0.35 23.51 1.25
C ALA A 280 1.50 24.28 1.92
N ALA A 281 2.43 24.84 1.14
CA ALA A 281 3.53 25.65 1.65
C ALA A 281 3.05 26.93 2.34
N GLU A 282 2.07 27.64 1.74
CA GLU A 282 1.46 28.84 2.33
C GLU A 282 0.79 28.55 3.69
N HIS A 283 0.20 27.37 3.83
CA HIS A 283 -0.51 26.95 5.06
C HIS A 283 0.38 26.17 6.03
N GLY A 284 1.67 25.99 5.74
CA GLY A 284 2.59 25.22 6.58
C GLY A 284 2.23 23.74 6.71
N VAL A 285 1.53 23.18 5.71
CA VAL A 285 1.14 21.77 5.66
C VAL A 285 2.28 20.94 5.07
N PRO A 286 2.89 20.00 5.81
CA PRO A 286 3.97 19.18 5.29
C PRO A 286 3.44 18.23 4.20
N LEU A 287 4.25 18.04 3.16
CA LEU A 287 4.01 17.06 2.12
C LEU A 287 5.00 15.90 2.27
N VAL A 288 4.64 14.73 1.74
CA VAL A 288 5.61 13.63 1.62
C VAL A 288 6.81 14.07 0.75
N PRO A 289 8.05 13.71 1.12
CA PRO A 289 9.23 14.11 0.35
C PRO A 289 9.17 13.62 -1.10
N VAL A 290 9.45 14.51 -2.05
CA VAL A 290 9.69 14.12 -3.45
C VAL A 290 11.14 13.68 -3.58
N LEU A 291 11.34 12.43 -3.98
CA LEU A 291 12.69 11.86 -4.12
C LEU A 291 13.12 11.74 -5.57
N TYR A 292 12.17 11.77 -6.51
CA TYR A 292 12.46 11.63 -7.92
C TYR A 292 11.43 12.37 -8.77
N ARG A 293 11.91 13.08 -9.80
CA ARG A 293 11.12 13.56 -10.94
C ARG A 293 11.93 13.27 -12.21
N GLY A 294 11.36 12.53 -13.15
CA GLY A 294 12.10 12.14 -14.36
C GLY A 294 11.45 10.99 -15.10
N ALA A 295 12.20 10.39 -16.01
CA ALA A 295 11.77 9.27 -16.83
C ALA A 295 11.69 7.96 -16.01
N TYR A 296 10.63 7.17 -16.19
CA TYR A 296 10.44 5.93 -15.44
C TYR A 296 11.56 4.93 -15.77
N ASP A 297 12.44 4.73 -14.80
CA ASP A 297 13.45 3.68 -14.75
C ASP A 297 13.20 2.85 -13.49
N GLU A 298 12.65 1.65 -13.65
CA GLU A 298 12.30 0.80 -12.53
C GLU A 298 13.52 0.36 -11.71
N GLY A 299 14.68 0.18 -12.35
CA GLY A 299 15.91 -0.20 -11.67
C GLY A 299 16.39 0.91 -10.75
N ALA A 300 16.45 2.13 -11.27
CA ALA A 300 16.81 3.32 -10.50
C ALA A 300 15.81 3.59 -9.36
N LEU A 301 14.50 3.48 -9.63
CA LEU A 301 13.46 3.66 -8.60
C LEU A 301 13.48 2.55 -7.55
N THR A 302 13.78 1.31 -7.94
CA THR A 302 13.93 0.20 -6.98
C THR A 302 15.13 0.40 -6.08
N ALA A 303 16.27 0.84 -6.62
CA ALA A 303 17.45 1.17 -5.84
C ALA A 303 17.18 2.35 -4.87
N LEU A 304 16.46 3.37 -5.34
CA LEU A 304 16.04 4.50 -4.51
C LEU A 304 15.05 4.08 -3.41
N ALA A 305 14.15 3.14 -3.69
CA ALA A 305 13.22 2.61 -2.69
C ALA A 305 13.95 1.90 -1.54
N ASP A 306 15.05 1.19 -1.82
CA ASP A 306 15.84 0.41 -0.84
C ASP A 306 16.87 1.24 -0.05
N GLY A 307 16.54 2.50 0.26
CA GLY A 307 17.43 3.43 0.95
C GLY A 307 17.02 3.74 2.39
N VAL A 308 17.66 4.76 2.97
CA VAL A 308 17.30 5.35 4.27
C VAL A 308 16.29 6.47 4.07
N GLU A 309 15.35 6.62 5.01
CA GLU A 309 14.29 7.64 4.95
C GLU A 309 14.82 9.08 4.98
N THR A 310 14.04 10.02 4.45
CA THR A 310 14.37 11.47 4.46
C THR A 310 13.47 12.30 5.37
N VAL A 311 12.37 11.72 5.87
CA VAL A 311 11.34 12.40 6.67
C VAL A 311 11.91 13.00 7.96
N SER A 312 12.84 12.30 8.63
CA SER A 312 13.46 12.76 9.87
C SER A 312 14.57 13.79 9.65
N GLY A 313 15.04 13.96 8.41
CA GLY A 313 16.24 14.73 8.07
C GLY A 313 17.58 14.09 8.52
N THR A 314 17.55 12.93 9.19
CA THR A 314 18.75 12.28 9.74
C THR A 314 18.99 10.85 9.21
N GLY A 315 18.04 10.29 8.45
CA GLY A 315 18.16 8.92 7.94
C GLY A 315 18.15 7.86 9.04
N ALA A 316 17.38 8.12 10.11
CA ALA A 316 17.34 7.29 11.31
C ALA A 316 16.68 5.91 11.08
N ASN A 317 15.92 5.75 10.00
CA ASN A 317 15.20 4.50 9.70
C ASN A 317 15.44 4.04 8.26
N LEU A 318 15.07 2.78 8.00
CA LEU A 318 14.89 2.30 6.63
C LEU A 318 13.72 3.04 5.99
N ARG A 319 13.84 3.35 4.71
CA ARG A 319 12.70 3.80 3.90
C ARG A 319 11.78 2.62 3.67
N GLU A 320 10.47 2.81 3.84
CA GLU A 320 9.51 1.76 3.47
C GLU A 320 9.52 1.52 1.97
N GLY A 321 9.54 2.61 1.19
CA GLY A 321 9.62 2.54 -0.25
C GLY A 321 9.27 3.86 -0.91
N LEU A 322 8.75 3.76 -2.13
CA LEU A 322 8.27 4.89 -2.92
C LEU A 322 6.81 4.68 -3.31
N VAL A 323 6.09 5.79 -3.43
CA VAL A 323 4.86 5.88 -4.23
C VAL A 323 5.21 6.62 -5.52
N VAL A 324 5.04 5.95 -6.65
CA VAL A 324 5.32 6.46 -8.00
C VAL A 324 4.01 6.77 -8.68
N ARG A 325 3.90 7.94 -9.31
CA ARG A 325 2.73 8.38 -10.07
C ARG A 325 3.17 8.93 -11.43
N ALA A 326 2.33 8.74 -12.45
CA ALA A 326 2.55 9.32 -13.77
C ALA A 326 2.47 10.86 -13.69
N ALA A 327 3.29 11.54 -14.49
CA ALA A 327 3.30 12.99 -14.61
C ALA A 327 3.34 13.39 -16.11
N PRO A 328 2.23 13.86 -16.70
CA PRO A 328 0.95 14.18 -16.07
C PRO A 328 0.19 12.93 -15.57
N GLU A 329 -0.76 13.16 -14.66
CA GLU A 329 -1.70 12.13 -14.20
C GLU A 329 -2.43 11.52 -15.40
N ARG A 330 -2.58 10.19 -15.40
CA ARG A 330 -3.32 9.46 -16.43
C ARG A 330 -4.07 8.27 -15.85
N TYR A 331 -5.10 7.84 -16.56
CA TYR A 331 -5.76 6.58 -16.30
C TYR A 331 -4.83 5.40 -16.64
N SER A 332 -4.93 4.33 -15.85
CA SER A 332 -4.25 3.05 -16.07
C SER A 332 -5.29 1.95 -16.26
N PRO A 333 -5.36 1.32 -17.45
CA PRO A 333 -6.23 0.16 -17.65
C PRO A 333 -5.77 -1.05 -16.83
N VAL A 334 -4.50 -1.09 -16.42
CA VAL A 334 -3.92 -2.18 -15.62
C VAL A 334 -4.52 -2.22 -14.22
N THR A 335 -4.72 -1.06 -13.60
CA THR A 335 -5.26 -0.92 -12.24
C THR A 335 -6.70 -0.45 -12.21
N GLY A 336 -7.28 -0.08 -13.35
CA GLY A 336 -8.65 0.42 -13.47
C GLY A 336 -8.87 1.81 -12.88
N GLY A 337 -7.79 2.59 -12.69
CA GLY A 337 -7.82 3.87 -11.97
C GLY A 337 -6.63 4.76 -12.33
N ARG A 338 -6.04 5.44 -11.35
CA ARG A 338 -4.84 6.26 -11.56
C ARG A 338 -3.63 5.38 -11.91
N ALA A 339 -2.74 5.90 -12.76
CA ALA A 339 -1.40 5.37 -12.95
C ALA A 339 -0.51 5.74 -11.75
N ILE A 340 -0.76 5.06 -10.63
CA ILE A 340 -0.07 5.22 -9.36
C ILE A 340 0.19 3.85 -8.75
N GLY A 341 1.41 3.65 -8.24
CA GLY A 341 1.82 2.39 -7.65
C GLY A 341 2.92 2.59 -6.63
N LYS A 342 3.24 1.52 -5.89
CA LYS A 342 4.29 1.52 -4.87
C LYS A 342 5.39 0.53 -5.17
N LEU A 343 6.62 0.91 -4.82
CA LEU A 343 7.79 0.05 -4.75
C LEU A 343 8.19 -0.04 -3.28
N VAL A 344 8.08 -1.22 -2.67
CA VAL A 344 8.44 -1.44 -1.26
C VAL A 344 9.86 -1.99 -1.16
N SER A 345 10.66 -1.48 -0.22
CA SER A 345 12.03 -1.93 0.05
C SER A 345 12.06 -3.38 0.54
N PRO A 346 12.91 -4.25 -0.04
CA PRO A 346 13.22 -5.57 0.51
C PRO A 346 13.76 -5.52 1.95
N ALA A 347 14.59 -4.53 2.27
CA ALA A 347 15.12 -4.35 3.62
C ALA A 347 14.00 -4.02 4.61
N TYR A 348 13.05 -3.15 4.23
CA TYR A 348 11.87 -2.84 5.02
C TYR A 348 10.97 -4.06 5.24
N LEU A 349 10.67 -4.83 4.18
CA LEU A 349 9.79 -6.00 4.24
C LEU A 349 10.30 -7.09 5.18
N THR A 350 11.62 -7.15 5.36
CA THR A 350 12.29 -8.20 6.16
C THR A 350 12.92 -7.66 7.45
N ARG A 351 12.55 -6.43 7.84
CA ARG A 351 13.06 -5.78 9.05
C ARG A 351 12.61 -6.53 10.31
N ARG A 352 13.47 -6.55 11.33
CA ARG A 352 13.17 -7.24 12.59
C ARG A 352 12.21 -6.40 13.44
N GLY A 353 11.17 -7.05 13.99
CA GLY A 353 10.24 -6.40 14.92
C GLY A 353 9.31 -5.36 14.29
N GLY A 354 9.16 -5.36 12.97
CA GLY A 354 8.29 -4.43 12.27
C GLY A 354 6.82 -4.56 12.67
N THR A 355 6.11 -3.44 12.72
CA THR A 355 4.66 -3.35 12.89
C THR A 355 4.01 -2.97 11.56
N GLU A 356 2.73 -3.32 11.37
CA GLU A 356 1.99 -2.98 10.15
C GLU A 356 0.54 -2.70 10.55
N TYR A 357 0.30 -1.64 11.34
CA TYR A 357 -1.05 -1.24 11.72
C TYR A 357 -1.77 -0.53 10.55
N GLU A 358 -3.10 -0.65 10.45
CA GLU A 358 -3.91 0.10 9.48
C GLU A 358 -4.99 0.92 10.19
#